data_AF-M0HCZ9-F1
#
_entry.id   AF-M0HCZ9-F1
#
_cell.length_a   1.000
_cell.length_b   1.000
_cell.length_c   1.000
_cell.angle_alpha   90.00
_cell.angle_beta   90.00
_cell.angle_gamma   90.00
#
_symmetry.space_group_name_H-M   'P 1'
#
loop_
_entity.id
_entity.type
_entity.pdbx_description
1 polymer ?
#
loop_
_entity_poly.entity_id
_entity_poly.type
_entity_poly.pdbx_seq_one_letter_code
_entity_poly.pdbx_strand_id
1 'polypeptide(L)'
;MSNKHVRAQLVTPGSNGDNTHAAATSADLAEYGWEAPTGNLPSAYLTGYLAGKRALAAGLEEAVLDIGLNTATPGNKVFAVQEGAIDAGLEIPHNDDVLADWDRNRGVHIAEYAEQLDEPLYSGDFDATNLPDHFDEVLGNLQEDE
;
A
#
# COMPACT_ATOMS: atom_id res chain seq x y z
N MET A 1 8.82 -1.06 -6.16
CA MET A 1 9.14 0.00 -5.19
C MET A 1 10.15 0.97 -5.80
N SER A 2 10.05 2.26 -5.50
CA SER A 2 11.10 3.26 -5.76
C SER A 2 11.46 4.01 -4.47
N ASN A 3 12.41 4.94 -4.53
CA ASN A 3 12.78 5.78 -3.39
C ASN A 3 11.60 6.61 -2.85
N LYS A 4 10.62 6.94 -3.71
CA LYS A 4 9.51 7.85 -3.36
C LYS A 4 8.12 7.24 -3.49
N HIS A 5 7.97 6.13 -4.22
CA HIS A 5 6.65 5.62 -4.61
C HIS A 5 6.56 4.09 -4.50
N VAL A 6 5.34 3.63 -4.30
CA VAL A 6 4.94 2.21 -4.36
C VAL A 6 4.11 1.98 -5.63
N ARG A 7 4.20 0.77 -6.20
CA ARG A 7 3.41 0.34 -7.35
C ARG A 7 3.02 -1.11 -7.14
N ALA A 8 1.77 -1.44 -7.47
CA ALA A 8 1.23 -2.79 -7.51
C ALA A 8 0.54 -3.02 -8.87
N GLN A 9 0.69 -4.22 -9.43
CA GLN A 9 0.17 -4.59 -10.75
C GLN A 9 -0.32 -6.02 -10.73
N LEU A 10 -1.43 -6.29 -11.41
CA LEU A 10 -1.91 -7.63 -11.69
C LEU A 10 -1.60 -7.98 -13.14
N VAL A 11 -0.77 -9.01 -13.31
CA VAL A 11 -0.08 -9.30 -14.56
C VAL A 11 -0.23 -10.77 -14.89
N THR A 12 -0.50 -11.07 -16.17
CA THR A 12 -0.50 -12.44 -16.69
C THR A 12 0.47 -12.55 -17.87
N PRO A 13 1.11 -13.71 -18.08
CA PRO A 13 1.92 -13.94 -19.27
C PRO A 13 1.06 -13.94 -20.53
N GLY A 14 1.58 -13.33 -21.60
CA GLY A 14 0.98 -13.33 -22.94
C GLY A 14 1.96 -13.82 -24.00
N SER A 15 1.45 -14.13 -25.19
CA SER A 15 2.26 -14.70 -26.30
C SER A 15 3.37 -13.76 -26.82
N ASN A 16 3.22 -12.45 -26.62
CA ASN A 16 4.18 -11.42 -27.04
C ASN A 16 4.81 -10.67 -25.86
N GLY A 17 4.66 -11.17 -24.64
CA GLY A 17 5.03 -10.49 -23.40
C GLY A 17 3.86 -10.41 -22.43
N ASP A 18 4.12 -9.85 -21.25
CA ASP A 18 3.17 -9.78 -20.15
C ASP A 18 2.06 -8.75 -20.40
N ASN A 19 0.86 -9.05 -19.90
CA ASN A 19 -0.30 -8.16 -19.94
C ASN A 19 -0.61 -7.68 -18.53
N THR A 20 -0.66 -6.36 -18.33
CA THR A 20 -1.15 -5.75 -17.09
C THR A 20 -2.64 -5.49 -17.21
N HIS A 21 -3.45 -6.09 -16.33
CA HIS A 21 -4.91 -5.96 -16.34
C HIS A 21 -5.40 -4.86 -15.38
N ALA A 22 -4.73 -4.74 -14.24
CA ALA A 22 -4.99 -3.72 -13.24
C ALA A 22 -3.68 -3.23 -12.63
N ALA A 23 -3.64 -1.97 -12.22
CA ALA A 23 -2.48 -1.37 -11.59
C ALA A 23 -2.89 -0.21 -10.67
N ALA A 24 -2.08 0.01 -9.64
CA ALA A 24 -2.10 1.24 -8.86
C ALA A 24 -0.68 1.71 -8.57
N THR A 25 -0.50 3.02 -8.54
CA THR A 25 0.71 3.65 -8.02
C THR A 25 0.33 4.50 -6.82
N SER A 26 1.22 4.64 -5.85
CA SER A 26 0.96 5.43 -4.64
C SER A 26 0.66 6.91 -4.90
N ALA A 27 0.93 7.40 -6.12
CA ALA A 27 0.52 8.74 -6.55
C ALA A 27 -0.99 8.85 -6.79
N ASP A 28 -1.66 7.74 -7.15
CA ASP A 28 -3.11 7.69 -7.37
C ASP A 28 -3.88 7.93 -6.07
N LEU A 29 -3.24 7.66 -4.90
CA LEU A 29 -3.86 7.88 -3.59
C LEU A 29 -4.25 9.35 -3.34
N ALA A 30 -3.61 10.30 -4.03
CA ALA A 30 -3.99 11.71 -3.95
C ALA A 30 -5.44 11.96 -4.42
N GLU A 31 -5.97 11.12 -5.32
CA GLU A 31 -7.36 11.17 -5.77
C GLU A 31 -8.35 10.82 -4.64
N TYR A 32 -7.86 10.12 -3.62
CA TYR A 32 -8.62 9.66 -2.45
C TYR A 32 -8.32 10.47 -1.17
N GLY A 33 -7.65 11.61 -1.31
CA GLY A 33 -7.32 12.50 -0.19
C GLY A 33 -5.97 12.21 0.48
N TRP A 34 -5.09 11.41 -0.11
CA TRP A 34 -3.76 11.18 0.46
C TRP A 34 -2.82 12.38 0.27
N GLU A 35 -2.47 13.05 1.38
CA GLU A 35 -1.58 14.22 1.39
C GLU A 35 -0.17 13.91 1.95
N ALA A 36 0.01 12.74 2.54
CA ALA A 36 1.27 12.32 3.15
C ALA A 36 2.30 11.77 2.12
N PRO A 37 3.58 11.57 2.52
CA PRO A 37 4.58 10.94 1.66
C PRO A 37 4.17 9.54 1.17
N THR A 38 4.59 9.19 -0.05
CA THR A 38 4.12 7.98 -0.77
C THR A 38 5.15 6.84 -0.83
N GLY A 39 6.20 6.94 0.00
CA GLY A 39 7.29 5.97 0.07
C GLY A 39 7.32 5.12 1.35
N ASN A 40 6.30 5.23 2.19
CA ASN A 40 6.21 4.64 3.53
C ASN A 40 5.31 3.39 3.54
N LEU A 41 5.19 2.72 4.70
CA LEU A 41 4.37 1.52 4.86
C LEU A 41 2.86 1.77 4.67
N PRO A 42 2.25 2.85 5.23
CA PRO A 42 0.84 3.17 5.00
C PRO A 42 0.49 3.32 3.52
N SER A 43 1.27 4.11 2.79
CA SER A 43 1.08 4.28 1.35
C SER A 43 1.24 2.97 0.57
N ALA A 44 2.05 2.03 1.05
CA ALA A 44 2.23 0.72 0.43
C ALA A 44 0.98 -0.15 0.57
N TYR A 45 0.41 -0.21 1.78
CA TYR A 45 -0.85 -0.89 2.05
C TYR A 45 -1.99 -0.33 1.20
N LEU A 46 -2.20 1.00 1.24
CA LEU A 46 -3.28 1.65 0.48
C LEU A 46 -3.13 1.45 -1.04
N THR A 47 -1.89 1.45 -1.54
CA THR A 47 -1.62 1.14 -2.96
C THR A 47 -1.99 -0.30 -3.31
N GLY A 48 -1.70 -1.25 -2.42
CA GLY A 48 -2.13 -2.65 -2.55
C GLY A 48 -3.65 -2.78 -2.59
N TYR A 49 -4.32 -2.11 -1.65
CA TYR A 49 -5.79 -2.07 -1.57
C TYR A 49 -6.42 -1.53 -2.86
N LEU A 50 -5.96 -0.38 -3.33
CA LEU A 50 -6.44 0.23 -4.58
C LEU A 50 -6.18 -0.68 -5.80
N ALA A 51 -5.02 -1.33 -5.87
CA ALA A 51 -4.73 -2.28 -6.95
C ALA A 51 -5.65 -3.51 -6.89
N GLY A 52 -5.95 -4.03 -5.69
CA GLY A 52 -6.87 -5.13 -5.47
C GLY A 52 -8.29 -4.79 -5.91
N LYS A 53 -8.81 -3.62 -5.51
CA LYS A 53 -10.11 -3.11 -5.97
C LYS A 53 -10.19 -3.02 -7.49
N ARG A 54 -9.17 -2.43 -8.13
CA ARG A 54 -9.08 -2.33 -9.60
C ARG A 54 -9.00 -3.71 -10.27
N ALA A 55 -8.37 -4.70 -9.64
CA ALA A 55 -8.28 -6.06 -10.15
C ALA A 55 -9.63 -6.78 -10.11
N LEU A 56 -10.36 -6.67 -8.99
CA LEU A 56 -11.72 -7.21 -8.86
C LEU A 56 -12.66 -6.58 -9.88
N ALA A 57 -12.58 -5.26 -10.09
CA ALA A 57 -13.34 -4.57 -11.14
C ALA A 57 -12.98 -5.06 -12.57
N ALA A 58 -11.75 -5.54 -12.77
CA ALA A 58 -11.31 -6.17 -14.01
C ALA A 58 -11.68 -7.66 -14.11
N GLY A 59 -12.36 -8.23 -13.11
CA GLY A 59 -12.77 -9.64 -13.08
C GLY A 59 -11.67 -10.62 -12.69
N LEU A 60 -10.65 -10.15 -11.96
CA LEU A 60 -9.59 -11.00 -11.40
C LEU A 60 -9.86 -11.25 -9.92
N GLU A 61 -9.85 -12.52 -9.50
CA GLU A 61 -10.21 -12.93 -8.13
C GLU A 61 -8.99 -13.44 -7.34
N GLU A 62 -7.95 -13.93 -8.01
CA GLU A 62 -6.78 -14.53 -7.39
C GLU A 62 -5.47 -13.97 -7.95
N ALA A 63 -4.41 -13.98 -7.13
CA ALA A 63 -3.06 -13.63 -7.57
C ALA A 63 -1.98 -14.34 -6.75
N VAL A 64 -0.74 -14.30 -7.24
CA VAL A 64 0.45 -14.72 -6.50
C VAL A 64 1.38 -13.52 -6.36
N LEU A 65 1.90 -13.30 -5.15
CA LEU A 65 2.82 -12.20 -4.90
C LEU A 65 4.16 -12.41 -5.62
N ASP A 66 4.51 -11.48 -6.50
CA ASP A 66 5.86 -11.33 -7.06
C ASP A 66 6.53 -10.08 -6.47
N ILE A 67 7.57 -10.28 -5.67
CA ILE A 67 8.35 -9.19 -5.07
C ILE A 67 9.55 -8.77 -5.92
N GLY A 68 9.76 -9.40 -7.08
CA GLY A 68 10.92 -9.23 -7.94
C GLY A 68 12.22 -9.49 -7.18
N LEU A 69 13.12 -8.50 -7.22
CA LEU A 69 14.42 -8.55 -6.54
C LEU A 69 14.41 -7.99 -5.10
N ASN A 70 13.23 -7.71 -4.52
CA ASN A 70 13.15 -7.29 -3.13
C ASN A 70 13.43 -8.47 -2.18
N THR A 71 13.93 -8.17 -0.99
CA THR A 71 14.13 -9.18 0.07
C THR A 71 12.83 -9.43 0.83
N ALA A 72 12.50 -10.70 1.04
CA ALA A 72 11.37 -11.17 1.85
C ALA A 72 11.61 -10.97 3.36
N THR A 73 11.72 -9.72 3.80
CA THR A 73 11.87 -9.34 5.20
C THR A 73 10.49 -9.19 5.85
N PRO A 74 10.21 -9.81 7.01
CA PRO A 74 8.94 -9.61 7.73
C PRO A 74 8.61 -8.13 7.97
N GLY A 75 7.35 -7.74 7.80
CA GLY A 75 6.86 -6.37 7.98
C GLY A 75 7.38 -5.34 6.95
N ASN A 76 7.91 -5.80 5.81
CA ASN A 76 8.38 -4.93 4.72
C ASN A 76 7.22 -4.46 3.82
N LYS A 77 7.44 -3.37 3.07
CA LYS A 77 6.45 -2.73 2.18
C LYS A 77 5.84 -3.65 1.14
N VAL A 78 6.57 -4.66 0.67
CA VAL A 78 6.03 -5.63 -0.29
C VAL A 78 4.93 -6.49 0.32
N PHE A 79 5.03 -6.79 1.62
CA PHE A 79 4.00 -7.52 2.35
C PHE A 79 2.83 -6.61 2.75
N ALA A 80 3.08 -5.33 3.04
CA ALA A 80 1.98 -4.36 3.20
C ALA A 80 1.15 -4.20 1.92
N VAL A 81 1.79 -4.18 0.73
CA VAL A 81 1.07 -4.22 -0.56
C VAL A 81 0.24 -5.49 -0.69
N GLN A 82 0.81 -6.65 -0.32
CA GLN A 82 0.09 -7.93 -0.36
C GLN A 82 -1.14 -7.91 0.55
N GLU A 83 -0.97 -7.48 1.79
CA GLU A 83 -2.03 -7.39 2.80
C GLU A 83 -3.16 -6.48 2.33
N GLY A 84 -2.84 -5.26 1.85
CA GLY A 84 -3.86 -4.36 1.30
C GLY A 84 -4.61 -4.98 0.12
N ALA A 85 -3.92 -5.69 -0.78
CA ALA A 85 -4.58 -6.38 -1.90
C ALA A 85 -5.49 -7.53 -1.45
N ILE A 86 -5.10 -8.27 -0.40
CA ILE A 86 -5.93 -9.31 0.22
C ILE A 86 -7.18 -8.70 0.85
N ASP A 87 -7.01 -7.62 1.63
CA ASP A 87 -8.11 -6.94 2.32
C ASP A 87 -9.09 -6.25 1.34
N ALA A 88 -8.62 -5.93 0.14
CA ALA A 88 -9.49 -5.49 -0.96
C ALA A 88 -10.37 -6.62 -1.53
N GLY A 89 -10.02 -7.88 -1.28
CA GLY A 89 -10.78 -9.07 -1.63
C GLY A 89 -10.10 -10.03 -2.61
N LEU A 90 -8.83 -9.83 -2.98
CA LEU A 90 -8.09 -10.80 -3.80
C LEU A 90 -7.65 -12.01 -2.96
N GLU A 91 -7.82 -13.20 -3.52
CA GLU A 91 -7.26 -14.42 -2.97
C GLU A 91 -5.77 -14.53 -3.32
N ILE A 92 -4.90 -14.27 -2.34
CA ILE A 92 -3.44 -14.37 -2.50
C ILE A 92 -2.89 -15.31 -1.42
N PRO A 93 -2.16 -16.38 -1.77
CA PRO A 93 -1.48 -17.22 -0.79
C PRO A 93 -0.50 -16.40 0.06
N HIS A 94 -0.66 -16.42 1.38
CA HIS A 94 0.11 -15.60 2.31
C HIS A 94 0.42 -16.34 3.62
N ASN A 95 1.23 -15.69 4.46
CA ASN A 95 1.53 -16.10 5.82
C ASN A 95 1.44 -14.87 6.73
N ASP A 96 0.51 -14.88 7.68
CA ASP A 96 0.27 -13.74 8.59
C ASP A 96 1.50 -13.40 9.43
N ASP A 97 2.36 -14.39 9.75
CA ASP A 97 3.56 -14.20 10.55
C ASP A 97 4.61 -13.28 9.89
N VAL A 98 4.52 -13.06 8.56
CA VAL A 98 5.43 -12.15 7.84
C VAL A 98 4.84 -10.76 7.60
N LEU A 99 3.56 -10.57 7.87
CA LEU A 99 2.89 -9.29 7.75
C LEU A 99 3.34 -8.34 8.88
N ALA A 100 3.11 -7.05 8.67
CA ALA A 100 3.41 -6.07 9.70
C ALA A 100 2.29 -6.08 10.76
N ASP A 101 2.59 -5.69 12.00
CA ASP A 101 1.54 -5.34 12.94
C ASP A 101 0.65 -4.23 12.36
N TRP A 102 -0.66 -4.30 12.61
CA TRP A 102 -1.65 -3.37 12.04
C TRP A 102 -1.31 -1.89 12.34
N ASP A 103 -0.88 -1.58 13.55
CA ASP A 103 -0.44 -0.23 13.93
C ASP A 103 0.74 0.26 13.08
N ARG A 104 1.61 -0.66 12.66
CA ARG A 104 2.72 -0.33 11.77
C ARG A 104 2.18 0.01 10.37
N ASN A 105 1.20 -0.74 9.86
CA ASN A 105 0.54 -0.46 8.58
C ASN A 105 -0.16 0.92 8.60
N ARG A 106 -0.82 1.28 9.70
CA ARG A 106 -1.40 2.61 9.91
C ARG A 106 -0.35 3.72 9.99
N GLY A 107 0.90 3.39 10.31
CA GLY A 107 1.98 4.37 10.41
C GLY A 107 2.19 4.92 11.81
N VAL A 108 1.68 4.24 12.86
CA VAL A 108 1.85 4.62 14.26
C VAL A 108 3.33 4.79 14.61
N HIS A 109 4.19 3.85 14.18
CA HIS A 109 5.64 3.96 14.36
C HIS A 109 6.28 5.22 13.75
N ILE A 110 5.68 5.82 12.73
CA ILE A 110 6.14 7.08 12.13
C ILE A 110 5.66 8.27 12.97
N ALA A 111 4.41 8.23 13.42
CA ALA A 111 3.84 9.24 14.31
C ALA A 111 4.61 9.29 15.64
N GLU A 112 4.82 8.15 16.29
CA GLU A 112 5.61 8.03 17.53
C GLU A 112 7.05 8.53 17.34
N TYR A 113 7.65 8.30 16.18
CA TYR A 113 8.98 8.82 15.88
C TYR A 113 8.95 10.33 15.69
N ALA A 114 7.92 10.88 15.03
CA ALA A 114 7.75 12.32 14.87
C ALA A 114 7.55 13.04 16.22
N GLU A 115 6.82 12.45 17.16
CA GLU A 115 6.62 12.99 18.51
C GLU A 115 7.90 13.12 19.33
N GLN A 116 8.93 12.31 19.02
CA GLN A 116 10.21 12.32 19.72
C GLN A 116 11.18 13.39 19.20
N LEU A 117 10.87 14.04 18.08
CA LEU A 117 11.75 15.02 17.46
C LEU A 117 11.42 16.43 17.94
N ASP A 118 12.46 17.24 18.14
CA ASP A 118 12.32 18.66 18.44
C ASP A 118 11.86 19.48 17.22
N GLU A 119 12.09 18.96 16.01
CA GLU A 119 11.74 19.56 14.73
C GLU A 119 10.80 18.63 13.94
N PRO A 120 9.88 19.15 13.12
CA PRO A 120 8.97 18.33 12.33
C PRO A 120 9.70 17.27 11.49
N LEU A 121 9.22 16.02 11.54
CA LEU A 121 9.78 14.92 10.75
C LEU A 121 9.68 15.18 9.24
N TYR A 122 8.58 15.78 8.80
CA TYR A 122 8.34 16.12 7.42
C TYR A 122 8.63 17.60 7.18
N SER A 123 9.30 17.89 6.08
CA SER A 123 9.59 19.26 5.65
C SER A 123 8.41 19.93 4.93
N GLY A 124 7.32 19.20 4.70
CA GLY A 124 6.11 19.70 4.04
C GLY A 124 5.02 20.05 5.05
N ASP A 125 3.82 20.38 4.55
CA ASP A 125 2.72 20.86 5.39
C ASP A 125 2.00 19.75 6.18
N PHE A 126 2.17 18.48 5.76
CA PHE A 126 1.56 17.34 6.44
C PHE A 126 2.26 17.04 7.77
N ASP A 127 1.49 17.04 8.86
CA ASP A 127 1.96 16.66 10.18
C ASP A 127 2.01 15.13 10.33
N ALA A 128 3.22 14.59 10.45
CA ALA A 128 3.47 13.16 10.56
C ALA A 128 2.81 12.50 11.78
N THR A 129 2.48 13.26 12.84
CA THR A 129 1.78 12.73 14.02
C THR A 129 0.34 12.32 13.71
N ASN A 130 -0.28 12.93 12.69
CA ASN A 130 -1.64 12.62 12.24
C ASN A 130 -1.69 11.49 11.20
N LEU A 131 -0.56 10.88 10.86
CA LEU A 131 -0.48 9.86 9.79
C LEU A 131 -1.43 8.66 10.00
N PRO A 132 -1.60 8.10 11.21
CA PRO A 132 -2.52 6.97 11.44
C PRO A 132 -3.98 7.31 11.17
N ASP A 133 -4.43 8.47 11.63
CA ASP A 133 -5.82 8.90 11.40
C ASP A 133 -6.05 9.23 9.92
N HIS A 134 -5.06 9.85 9.27
CA HIS A 134 -5.09 10.12 7.83
C HIS A 134 -5.13 8.84 6.99
N PHE A 135 -4.43 7.80 7.43
CA PHE A 135 -4.50 6.47 6.82
C PHE A 135 -5.90 5.86 6.90
N ASP A 136 -6.53 5.92 8.08
CA ASP A 136 -7.88 5.37 8.27
C ASP A 136 -8.92 6.12 7.41
N GLU A 137 -8.81 7.45 7.31
CA GLU A 137 -9.66 8.26 6.45
C GLU A 137 -9.55 7.86 4.97
N VAL A 138 -8.33 7.77 4.44
CA VAL A 138 -8.11 7.42 3.03
C VAL A 138 -8.50 5.96 2.75
N LEU A 139 -8.29 5.05 3.70
CA LEU A 139 -8.78 3.68 3.58
C LEU A 139 -10.31 3.64 3.52
N GLY A 140 -11.00 4.43 4.34
CA GLY A 140 -12.45 4.59 4.28
C GLY A 140 -12.93 5.09 2.92
N ASN A 141 -12.28 6.12 2.38
CA ASN A 141 -12.59 6.65 1.05
C ASN A 141 -12.42 5.58 -0.05
N LEU A 142 -11.38 4.75 0.02
CA LEU A 142 -11.14 3.65 -0.93
C LEU A 142 -12.18 2.52 -0.80
N GLN A 143 -12.71 2.28 0.40
CA GLN A 143 -13.74 1.28 0.65
C GLN A 143 -15.10 1.69 0.09
N GLU A 144 -15.40 2.99 0.12
CA GLU A 144 -16.65 3.57 -0.40
C GLU A 144 -16.66 3.73 -1.93
N ASP A 145 -15.50 3.70 -2.59
CA ASP A 145 -15.38 3.75 -4.05
C ASP A 145 -15.80 2.39 -4.65
N GLU A 146 -16.95 2.37 -5.34
CA GLU A 146 -17.56 1.18 -5.98
C GLU A 146 -16.85 0.76 -7.27
#